data_AF-A0A7Y2R4P8-F1
#
_entry.id   AF-A0A7Y2R4P8-F1
#
_cell.length_a   1.000
_cell.length_b   1.000
_cell.length_c   1.000
_cell.angle_alpha   90.00
_cell.angle_beta   90.00
_cell.angle_gamma   90.00
#
_symmetry.space_group_name_H-M   'P 1'
#
loop_
_entity.id
_entity.type
_entity.pdbx_description
1 polymer ?
#
loop_
_entity_poly.entity_id
_entity_poly.type
_entity_poly.pdbx_seq_one_letter_code
_entity_poly.pdbx_strand_id
1 'polypeptide(L)'
;MSETAQRPLPARPLRKCSRHFLALIMSMAGLAACSNADESTIADKFEASELHFLGYFCEGPYFAVRDGNYILFDGTEYKTLLDKVTITAIGPDRLSMSSANGSGNLVTTYLLKHDSTVAIIESVAREPEVTPEQWSTANGIKFREAVEEIRKIGPLVLCPASTTQKKDVHFVANEM
;
A
#
# COMPACT_ATOMS: atom_id res chain seq x y z
N MET A 1 -29.06 -31.53 -57.57
CA MET A 1 -28.97 -31.31 -56.11
C MET A 1 -27.64 -30.63 -55.86
N SER A 2 -27.67 -29.37 -55.44
CA SER A 2 -26.49 -28.53 -55.26
C SER A 2 -26.04 -28.62 -53.81
N GLU A 3 -24.78 -28.98 -53.57
CA GLU A 3 -24.20 -28.96 -52.23
C GLU A 3 -22.88 -28.20 -52.25
N THR A 4 -22.89 -27.08 -51.54
CA THR A 4 -21.86 -26.06 -51.47
C THR A 4 -20.81 -26.49 -50.44
N ALA A 5 -19.58 -26.73 -50.89
CA ALA A 5 -18.47 -27.12 -50.02
C ALA A 5 -17.98 -25.93 -49.16
N GLN A 6 -18.03 -26.10 -47.84
CA GLN A 6 -17.50 -25.17 -46.84
C GLN A 6 -15.98 -25.32 -46.67
N ARG A 7 -15.27 -24.19 -46.60
CA ARG A 7 -13.83 -24.10 -46.34
C ARG A 7 -13.55 -24.04 -44.83
N PRO A 8 -12.59 -24.79 -44.28
CA PRO A 8 -12.06 -24.57 -42.94
C PRO A 8 -10.99 -23.47 -42.89
N LEU A 9 -10.97 -22.70 -41.80
CA LEU A 9 -9.93 -21.71 -41.46
C LEU A 9 -8.65 -22.41 -40.94
N PRO A 10 -7.44 -21.92 -41.30
CA PRO A 10 -6.19 -22.55 -40.86
C PRO A 10 -5.76 -22.14 -39.44
N ALA A 11 -5.32 -23.15 -38.67
CA ALA A 11 -4.69 -23.01 -37.36
C ALA A 11 -3.23 -22.54 -37.46
N ARG A 12 -2.80 -21.75 -36.46
CA ARG A 12 -1.41 -21.26 -36.27
C ARG A 12 -0.43 -22.41 -36.01
N PRO A 13 0.75 -22.43 -36.66
CA PRO A 13 1.89 -23.16 -36.15
C PRO A 13 2.79 -22.28 -35.26
N LEU A 14 3.05 -22.77 -34.04
CA LEU A 14 4.20 -22.42 -33.21
C LEU A 14 5.47 -23.04 -33.82
N ARG A 15 6.53 -22.25 -33.99
CA ARG A 15 7.96 -22.64 -34.14
C ARG A 15 8.75 -21.38 -34.49
N LYS A 16 10.01 -21.18 -34.12
CA LYS A 16 11.02 -21.88 -33.30
C LYS A 16 12.12 -20.83 -33.11
N CYS A 17 12.69 -20.67 -31.91
CA CYS A 17 13.89 -19.85 -31.73
C CYS A 17 15.02 -20.37 -32.65
N SER A 18 15.45 -19.54 -33.61
CA SER A 18 16.65 -19.76 -34.40
C SER A 18 17.71 -18.76 -33.92
N ARG A 19 18.73 -19.25 -33.23
CA ARG A 19 19.98 -18.53 -32.99
C ARG A 19 20.78 -18.60 -34.27
N HIS A 20 21.27 -17.46 -34.80
CA HIS A 20 22.67 -17.28 -35.21
C HIS A 20 22.94 -15.89 -35.84
N PHE A 21 23.99 -15.27 -35.29
CA PHE A 21 24.97 -14.34 -35.88
C PHE A 21 24.61 -12.87 -36.19
N LEU A 22 25.23 -12.00 -35.36
CA LEU A 22 25.95 -10.75 -35.66
C LEU A 22 25.35 -9.78 -36.69
N ALA A 23 24.87 -8.63 -36.20
CA ALA A 23 25.27 -7.33 -36.73
C ALA A 23 25.12 -6.26 -35.65
N LEU A 24 26.25 -5.65 -35.32
CA LEU A 24 26.42 -4.53 -34.42
C LEU A 24 25.79 -3.29 -35.05
N ILE A 25 24.66 -2.82 -34.53
CA ILE A 25 24.23 -1.43 -34.70
C ILE A 25 23.93 -0.90 -33.30
N MET A 26 24.81 0.00 -32.84
CA MET A 26 24.54 0.87 -31.71
C MET A 26 23.27 1.66 -32.00
N SER A 27 22.18 1.23 -31.41
CA SER A 27 21.00 2.05 -31.18
C SER A 27 20.63 1.79 -29.75
N MET A 28 21.20 2.58 -28.83
CA MET A 28 20.57 2.81 -27.53
C MET A 28 19.26 3.55 -27.80
N ALA A 29 18.26 2.81 -28.31
CA ALA A 29 16.90 3.08 -27.92
C ALA A 29 16.87 2.66 -26.46
N GLY A 30 17.17 3.62 -25.57
CA GLY A 30 16.82 3.50 -24.17
C GLY A 30 15.34 3.18 -24.16
N LEU A 31 15.02 1.91 -23.89
CA LEU A 31 13.75 1.54 -23.32
C LEU A 31 13.71 2.34 -22.02
N ALA A 32 13.13 3.54 -22.07
CA ALA A 32 12.49 4.10 -20.91
C ALA A 32 11.37 3.10 -20.59
N ALA A 33 11.75 2.05 -19.85
CA ALA A 33 10.83 1.40 -18.95
C ALA A 33 10.45 2.50 -17.97
N CYS A 34 9.44 3.29 -18.34
CA CYS A 34 8.82 4.25 -17.45
C CYS A 34 8.38 3.46 -16.23
N SER A 35 9.04 3.79 -15.13
CA SER A 35 9.17 2.99 -13.94
C SER A 35 7.85 2.96 -13.16
N ASN A 36 7.07 1.88 -13.32
CA ASN A 36 6.12 1.46 -12.27
C ASN A 36 6.84 0.75 -11.11
N ALA A 37 8.14 0.50 -11.24
CA ALA A 37 8.94 -0.16 -10.21
C ALA A 37 9.11 0.75 -8.98
N ASP A 38 9.34 2.05 -9.21
CA ASP A 38 9.55 3.05 -8.15
C ASP A 38 8.25 3.30 -7.34
N GLU A 39 7.10 3.34 -8.03
CA GLU A 39 5.79 3.51 -7.38
C GLU A 39 5.39 2.31 -6.52
N SER A 40 5.60 1.07 -6.98
CA SER A 40 5.39 -0.12 -6.14
C SER A 40 6.28 -0.08 -4.89
N THR A 41 7.53 0.36 -5.04
CA THR A 41 8.49 0.32 -3.93
C THR A 41 8.15 1.26 -2.77
N ILE A 42 7.46 2.38 -3.01
CA ILE A 42 7.06 3.27 -1.90
C ILE A 42 5.91 2.68 -1.08
N ALA A 43 4.98 1.98 -1.72
CA ALA A 43 3.88 1.30 -1.03
C ALA A 43 4.42 0.14 -0.20
N ASP A 44 5.28 -0.70 -0.79
CA ASP A 44 5.94 -1.81 -0.10
C ASP A 44 6.76 -1.33 1.10
N LYS A 45 7.51 -0.22 0.95
CA LYS A 45 8.26 0.39 2.05
C LYS A 45 7.35 0.85 3.18
N PHE A 46 6.24 1.52 2.85
CA PHE A 46 5.29 2.01 3.85
C PHE A 46 4.65 0.85 4.62
N GLU A 47 4.20 -0.21 3.92
CA GLU A 47 3.62 -1.40 4.53
C GLU A 47 4.60 -2.15 5.44
N ALA A 48 5.87 -2.21 5.06
CA ALA A 48 6.92 -2.87 5.85
C ALA A 48 7.41 -2.03 7.04
N SER A 49 7.04 -0.75 7.13
CA SER A 49 7.57 0.17 8.14
C SER A 49 6.73 0.19 9.44
N GLU A 50 7.38 0.61 10.52
CA GLU A 50 6.71 1.18 11.70
C GLU A 50 6.74 2.71 11.57
N LEU A 51 5.60 3.34 11.83
CA LEU A 51 5.40 4.78 11.65
C LEU A 51 5.42 5.46 13.02
N HIS A 52 6.56 6.04 13.38
CA HIS A 52 6.74 6.73 14.66
C HIS A 52 6.55 8.23 14.49
N PHE A 53 6.11 8.94 15.53
CA PHE A 53 6.12 10.40 15.48
C PHE A 53 7.53 10.96 15.25
N LEU A 54 7.62 12.00 14.42
CA LEU A 54 8.88 12.70 14.20
C LEU A 54 9.47 13.20 15.53
N GLY A 55 10.76 12.93 15.74
CA GLY A 55 11.50 13.28 16.96
C GLY A 55 11.56 12.16 18.01
N TYR A 56 10.89 11.02 17.79
CA TYR A 56 10.92 9.87 18.71
C TYR A 56 11.97 8.81 18.35
N PHE A 57 12.84 9.07 17.37
CA PHE A 57 13.99 8.21 17.01
C PHE A 57 13.66 6.72 16.80
N CYS A 58 12.49 6.42 16.23
CA CYS A 58 12.02 5.04 16.03
C CYS A 58 11.80 4.23 17.33
N GLU A 59 11.49 4.93 18.43
CA GLU A 59 11.13 4.33 19.72
C GLU A 59 9.69 4.69 20.11
N GLY A 60 9.13 3.92 21.05
CA GLY A 60 7.81 4.18 21.63
C GLY A 60 6.63 3.78 20.73
N PRO A 61 5.46 4.43 20.92
CA PRO A 61 4.25 4.13 20.17
C PRO A 61 4.43 4.33 18.67
N TYR A 62 3.79 3.47 17.87
CA TYR A 62 3.86 3.53 16.42
C TYR A 62 2.58 3.06 15.75
N PHE A 63 2.38 3.51 14.52
CA PHE A 63 1.39 2.92 13.62
C PHE A 63 2.06 1.92 12.69
N ALA A 64 1.32 0.91 12.22
CA ALA A 64 1.87 -0.06 11.28
C ALA A 64 0.77 -0.74 10.47
N VAL A 65 1.16 -1.33 9.34
CA VAL A 65 0.31 -2.25 8.59
C VAL A 65 0.70 -3.68 8.97
N ARG A 66 -0.24 -4.46 9.51
CA ARG A 66 -0.03 -5.85 9.93
C ARG A 66 -1.23 -6.69 9.55
N ASP A 67 -0.98 -7.81 8.87
CA ASP A 67 -2.01 -8.75 8.41
C ASP A 67 -3.16 -8.05 7.64
N GLY A 68 -2.81 -7.05 6.83
CA GLY A 68 -3.75 -6.24 6.06
C GLY A 68 -4.56 -5.23 6.89
N ASN A 69 -4.22 -4.98 8.16
CA ASN A 69 -4.89 -3.99 9.01
C ASN A 69 -3.95 -2.84 9.35
N TYR A 70 -4.50 -1.63 9.51
CA TYR A 70 -3.77 -0.50 10.06
C TYR A 70 -3.97 -0.46 11.57
N ILE A 71 -2.88 -0.54 12.30
CA ILE A 71 -2.85 -0.69 13.75
C ILE A 71 -2.09 0.45 14.43
N LEU A 72 -2.35 0.65 15.71
CA LEU A 72 -1.52 1.41 16.65
C LEU A 72 -0.99 0.45 17.70
N PHE A 73 0.33 0.46 17.91
CA PHE A 73 0.94 -0.06 19.13
C PHE A 73 1.17 1.11 20.08
N ASP A 74 0.57 1.09 21.27
CA ASP A 74 0.68 2.19 22.24
C ASP A 74 1.86 2.05 23.22
N GLY A 75 2.71 1.05 23.01
CA GLY A 75 3.78 0.66 23.93
C GLY A 75 3.42 -0.56 24.80
N THR A 76 2.14 -0.92 24.90
CA THR A 76 1.64 -2.03 25.70
C THR A 76 0.81 -3.00 24.87
N GLU A 77 -0.15 -2.48 24.09
CA GLU A 77 -1.09 -3.28 23.32
C GLU A 77 -1.22 -2.83 21.87
N TYR A 78 -1.69 -3.76 21.04
CA TYR A 78 -2.04 -3.49 19.66
C TYR A 78 -3.53 -3.19 19.54
N LYS A 79 -3.84 -2.05 18.93
CA LYS A 79 -5.20 -1.63 18.60
C LYS A 79 -5.37 -1.56 17.09
N THR A 80 -6.35 -2.28 16.56
CA THR A 80 -6.74 -2.11 15.16
C THR A 80 -7.49 -0.80 14.99
N LEU A 81 -7.00 0.06 14.09
CA LEU A 81 -7.62 1.33 13.75
C LEU A 81 -8.49 1.20 12.49
N LEU A 82 -8.00 0.49 11.47
CA LEU A 82 -8.73 0.19 10.23
C LEU A 82 -8.48 -1.26 9.84
N ASP A 83 -9.52 -1.96 9.41
CA ASP A 83 -9.42 -3.33 8.93
C ASP A 83 -9.28 -3.37 7.41
N LYS A 84 -8.59 -4.39 6.89
CA LYS A 84 -8.48 -4.69 5.46
C LYS A 84 -8.09 -3.46 4.61
N VAL A 85 -7.04 -2.78 5.03
CA VAL A 85 -6.53 -1.62 4.31
C VAL A 85 -5.95 -2.03 2.95
N THR A 86 -6.19 -1.19 1.95
CA THR A 86 -5.51 -1.26 0.66
C THR A 86 -4.63 -0.03 0.53
N ILE A 87 -3.34 -0.24 0.29
CA ILE A 87 -2.37 0.84 0.05
C ILE A 87 -2.01 0.85 -1.43
N THR A 88 -1.95 2.03 -2.01
CA THR A 88 -1.68 2.21 -3.44
C THR A 88 -0.83 3.45 -3.63
N ALA A 89 0.26 3.32 -4.39
CA ALA A 89 0.97 4.48 -4.88
C ALA A 89 0.13 5.20 -5.93
N ILE A 90 -0.14 6.48 -5.67
CA ILE A 90 -0.95 7.35 -6.55
C ILE A 90 -0.10 8.47 -7.16
N GLY A 91 1.20 8.37 -7.00
CA GLY A 91 2.21 9.29 -7.51
C GLY A 91 3.60 8.93 -6.96
N PRO A 92 4.65 9.63 -7.40
CA PRO A 92 6.03 9.31 -7.02
C PRO A 92 6.32 9.49 -5.53
N ASP A 93 5.56 10.36 -4.85
CA ASP A 93 5.71 10.71 -3.45
C ASP A 93 4.37 10.63 -2.69
N ARG A 94 3.37 9.95 -3.24
CA ARG A 94 2.02 9.89 -2.66
C ARG A 94 1.48 8.49 -2.56
N LEU A 95 0.94 8.17 -1.39
CA LEU A 95 0.23 6.92 -1.12
C LEU A 95 -1.22 7.23 -0.77
N SER A 96 -2.14 6.42 -1.28
CA SER A 96 -3.50 6.31 -0.78
C SER A 96 -3.61 5.08 0.09
N MET A 97 -4.17 5.23 1.30
CA MET A 97 -4.60 4.13 2.15
C MET A 97 -6.11 4.18 2.26
N SER A 98 -6.79 3.10 1.88
CA SER A 98 -8.25 3.01 1.90
C SER A 98 -8.75 1.82 2.70
N SER A 99 -9.87 1.97 3.39
CA SER A 99 -10.57 0.88 4.08
C SER A 99 -12.07 1.12 4.08
N ALA A 100 -12.85 0.05 4.09
CA ALA A 100 -14.31 0.14 4.12
C ALA A 100 -14.80 0.78 5.42
N ASN A 101 -15.66 1.79 5.30
CA ASN A 101 -16.30 2.47 6.41
C ASN A 101 -17.80 2.71 6.12
N GLY A 102 -18.63 1.80 6.62
CA GLY A 102 -20.05 1.76 6.37
C GLY A 102 -20.36 1.55 4.88
N SER A 103 -21.06 2.51 4.27
CA SER A 103 -21.46 2.48 2.86
C SER A 103 -20.42 3.03 1.87
N GLY A 104 -19.20 3.32 2.32
CA GLY A 104 -18.14 3.89 1.48
C GLY A 104 -16.78 3.53 2.06
N ASN A 105 -15.73 4.16 1.58
CA ASN A 105 -14.36 3.95 2.05
C ASN A 105 -13.88 5.20 2.79
N LEU A 106 -13.14 5.01 3.88
CA LEU A 106 -12.26 6.05 4.42
C LEU A 106 -10.97 6.00 3.62
N VAL A 107 -10.56 7.13 3.05
CA VAL A 107 -9.35 7.26 2.25
C VAL A 107 -8.44 8.29 2.93
N THR A 108 -7.22 7.88 3.24
CA THR A 108 -6.16 8.73 3.78
C THR A 108 -5.05 8.83 2.75
N THR A 109 -4.74 10.04 2.31
CA THR A 109 -3.62 10.28 1.41
C THR A 109 -2.41 10.74 2.21
N TYR A 110 -1.29 10.04 2.04
CA TYR A 110 -0.01 10.41 2.60
C TYR A 110 0.86 11.06 1.52
N LEU A 111 1.47 12.19 1.86
CA LEU A 111 2.61 12.77 1.15
C LEU A 111 3.89 12.29 1.82
N LEU A 112 4.74 11.61 1.06
CA LEU A 112 6.04 11.14 1.47
C LEU A 112 7.10 12.22 1.20
N LYS A 113 7.99 12.44 2.16
CA LYS A 113 9.09 13.41 2.09
C LYS A 113 10.40 12.78 2.52
N HIS A 114 11.49 13.49 2.23
CA HIS A 114 12.85 13.13 2.64
C HIS A 114 13.20 11.71 2.17
N ASP A 115 13.21 11.48 0.85
CA ASP A 115 13.51 10.17 0.25
C ASP A 115 12.57 9.05 0.76
N SER A 116 11.28 9.40 0.85
CA SER A 116 10.22 8.52 1.33
C SER A 116 10.48 7.96 2.72
N THR A 117 11.07 8.75 3.62
CA THR A 117 11.32 8.36 5.03
C THR A 117 10.38 9.06 6.01
N VAL A 118 9.64 10.09 5.57
CA VAL A 118 8.65 10.79 6.40
C VAL A 118 7.32 10.81 5.69
N ALA A 119 6.26 10.29 6.32
CA ALA A 119 4.89 10.38 5.87
C ALA A 119 4.14 11.52 6.57
N ILE A 120 3.42 12.31 5.79
CA ILE A 120 2.55 13.39 6.27
C ILE A 120 1.15 13.11 5.75
N ILE A 121 0.15 13.19 6.61
CA ILE A 121 -1.25 13.11 6.17
C ILE A 121 -1.55 14.37 5.37
N GLU A 122 -1.72 14.22 4.05
CA GLU A 122 -2.10 15.30 3.15
C GLU A 122 -3.61 15.52 3.18
N SER A 123 -4.38 14.43 3.15
CA SER A 123 -5.84 14.50 3.21
C SER A 123 -6.45 13.25 3.83
N VAL A 124 -7.65 13.44 4.35
CA VAL A 124 -8.53 12.37 4.83
C VAL A 124 -9.92 12.69 4.30
N ALA A 125 -10.51 11.74 3.58
CA ALA A 125 -11.78 11.89 2.89
C ALA A 125 -12.58 10.58 2.95
N ARG A 126 -13.86 10.67 2.57
CA ARG A 126 -14.68 9.49 2.32
C ARG A 126 -14.95 9.36 0.83
N GLU A 127 -14.95 8.14 0.32
CA GLU A 127 -15.31 7.84 -1.06
C GLU A 127 -16.50 6.86 -1.10
N PRO A 128 -17.62 7.21 -1.76
CA PRO A 128 -17.90 8.50 -2.38
C PRO A 128 -17.98 9.63 -1.34
N GLU A 129 -17.80 10.87 -1.81
CA GLU A 129 -17.88 12.06 -0.97
C GLU A 129 -19.24 12.16 -0.30
N VAL A 130 -19.23 12.56 0.98
CA VAL A 130 -20.43 12.69 1.81
C VAL A 130 -21.18 13.96 1.41
N THR A 131 -22.48 13.84 1.13
CA THR A 131 -23.30 15.00 0.77
C THR A 131 -23.52 15.94 1.96
N PRO A 132 -23.86 17.22 1.75
CA PRO A 132 -24.15 18.15 2.84
C PRO A 132 -25.23 17.65 3.81
N GLU A 133 -26.26 16.97 3.30
CA GLU A 133 -27.33 16.40 4.10
C GLU A 133 -26.80 15.31 5.02
N GLN A 134 -25.91 14.45 4.51
CA GLN A 134 -25.29 13.38 5.30
C GLN A 134 -24.33 13.95 6.37
N TRP A 135 -23.62 15.04 6.09
CA TRP A 135 -22.77 15.74 7.07
C TRP A 135 -23.53 16.33 8.25
N SER A 136 -24.82 16.63 8.07
CA SER A 136 -25.69 17.18 9.11
C SER A 136 -26.23 16.12 10.08
N THR A 137 -26.10 14.83 9.74
CA THR A 137 -26.52 13.72 10.61
C THR A 137 -25.57 13.53 11.79
N ALA A 138 -26.04 12.92 12.88
CA ALA A 138 -25.20 12.58 14.02
C ALA A 138 -23.97 11.74 13.65
N ASN A 139 -24.10 10.84 12.68
CA ASN A 139 -22.98 10.03 12.17
C ASN A 139 -22.01 10.89 11.34
N GLY A 140 -22.53 11.82 10.53
CA GLY A 140 -21.71 12.79 9.79
C GLY A 140 -20.89 13.70 10.71
N ILE A 141 -21.48 14.16 11.82
CA ILE A 141 -20.78 14.95 12.85
C ILE A 141 -19.63 14.14 13.47
N LYS A 142 -19.90 12.92 13.94
CA LYS A 142 -18.87 12.04 14.52
C LYS A 142 -17.74 11.73 13.53
N PHE A 143 -18.10 11.48 12.27
CA PHE A 143 -17.12 11.25 11.22
C PHE A 143 -16.23 12.47 11.00
N ARG A 144 -16.81 13.68 10.98
CA ARG A 144 -16.05 14.93 10.85
C ARG A 144 -15.06 15.09 11.99
N GLU A 145 -15.51 14.87 13.23
CA GLU A 145 -14.64 14.93 14.41
C GLU A 145 -13.49 13.93 14.31
N ALA A 146 -13.77 12.68 13.91
CA ALA A 146 -12.73 11.68 13.71
C ALA A 146 -11.73 12.08 12.61
N VAL A 147 -12.21 12.63 11.49
CA VAL A 147 -11.34 13.16 10.42
C VAL A 147 -10.45 14.29 10.93
N GLU A 148 -10.99 15.21 11.74
CA GLU A 148 -10.21 16.30 12.32
C GLU A 148 -9.18 15.80 13.34
N GLU A 149 -9.47 14.75 14.12
CA GLU A 149 -8.46 14.13 14.99
C GLU A 149 -7.34 13.45 14.19
N ILE A 150 -7.67 12.75 13.10
CA ILE A 150 -6.66 12.15 12.22
C ILE A 150 -5.78 13.23 11.59
N ARG A 151 -6.36 14.36 11.17
CA ARG A 151 -5.60 15.51 10.60
C ARG A 151 -4.64 16.16 11.58
N LYS A 152 -4.84 15.98 12.90
CA LYS A 152 -3.91 16.45 13.94
C LYS A 152 -2.70 15.55 14.12
N ILE A 153 -2.70 14.35 13.54
CA ILE A 153 -1.53 13.47 13.56
C ILE A 153 -0.39 14.18 12.82
N GLY A 154 0.69 14.45 13.56
CA GLY A 154 1.88 15.08 13.01
C GLY A 154 2.64 14.16 12.04
N PRO A 155 3.75 14.65 11.46
CA PRO A 155 4.61 13.86 10.59
C PRO A 155 5.09 12.57 11.26
N LEU A 156 5.09 11.49 10.49
CA LEU A 156 5.50 10.16 10.91
C LEU A 156 6.78 9.74 10.19
N VAL A 157 7.77 9.23 10.90
CA VAL A 157 8.99 8.66 10.34
C VAL A 157 8.74 7.18 10.05
N LEU A 158 9.12 6.75 8.84
CA LEU A 158 9.12 5.36 8.43
C LEU A 158 10.38 4.68 8.97
N CYS A 159 10.19 3.95 10.05
CA CYS A 159 11.22 3.19 10.73
C CYS A 159 11.19 1.72 10.29
N PRO A 160 12.35 1.03 10.27
CA PRO A 160 12.38 -0.41 10.09
C PRO A 160 11.50 -1.08 11.16
N ALA A 161 10.72 -2.08 10.77
CA ALA A 161 9.92 -2.82 11.73
C ALA A 161 10.83 -3.45 12.80
N SER A 162 10.49 -3.21 14.07
CA SER A 162 11.06 -3.95 15.17
C SER A 162 10.82 -5.44 14.91
N THR A 163 11.89 -6.24 14.82
CA THR A 163 11.74 -7.70 14.77
C THR A 163 11.04 -8.10 16.06
N THR A 164 9.75 -8.37 16.00
CA THR A 164 9.07 -9.09 17.06
C THR A 164 9.81 -10.42 17.13
N GLN A 165 10.72 -10.58 18.10
CA GLN A 165 11.27 -11.90 18.37
C GLN A 165 10.05 -12.77 18.61
N LYS A 166 9.76 -13.68 17.68
CA LYS A 166 9.04 -14.90 18.03
C LYS A 166 9.77 -15.41 19.24
N LYS A 167 9.09 -15.43 20.39
CA LYS A 167 9.51 -16.19 21.54
C LYS A 167 9.45 -17.66 21.09
N ASP A 168 10.44 -18.10 20.34
CA ASP A 168 10.84 -19.50 20.31
C ASP A 168 11.45 -19.74 21.69
N VAL A 169 10.57 -19.86 22.67
CA VAL A 169 10.89 -20.48 23.94
C VAL A 169 11.15 -21.93 23.58
N HIS A 170 12.39 -22.24 23.20
CA HIS A 170 12.92 -23.56 23.37
C HIS A 170 12.91 -23.84 24.88
N PHE A 171 11.78 -24.36 25.36
CA PHE A 171 11.76 -25.20 26.55
C PHE A 171 12.67 -26.38 26.21
N VAL A 172 13.92 -26.31 26.67
CA VAL A 172 14.70 -27.52 26.91
C VAL A 172 14.04 -28.18 28.12
N ALA A 173 13.02 -28.98 27.84
CA ALA A 173 12.58 -30.01 28.76
C ALA A 173 13.68 -31.08 28.78
N ASN A 174 14.45 -31.05 29.87
CA ASN A 174 15.14 -32.12 30.57
C ASN A 174 15.41 -33.45 29.84
N GLU A 175 16.64 -33.97 29.93
CA GLU A 175 16.86 -35.34 30.43
C GLU A 175 18.33 -35.60 30.82
N MET A 176 18.47 -36.24 32.00
CA MET A 176 19.65 -36.79 32.73
C MET A 176 20.38 -35.88 33.73
#